data_AF-A0A924F3V7-F1
#
_entry.id   AF-A0A924F3V7-F1
#
_cell.length_a   1.000
_cell.length_b   1.000
_cell.length_c   1.000
_cell.angle_alpha   90.00
_cell.angle_beta   90.00
_cell.angle_gamma   90.00
#
_symmetry.space_group_name_H-M   'P 1'
#
loop_
_entity.id
_entity.type
_entity.pdbx_description
1 polymer ?
#
loop_
_entity_poly.entity_id
_entity_poly.type
_entity_poly.pdbx_seq_one_letter_code
_entity_poly.pdbx_strand_id
1 'polypeptide(L)'
;MKNDEPVVAPAKDDYDQPVAYDAEGRPLYAHPPKTPLKMTTEPMTLTQTASQHVVHIARAMDPIKQEVSETMKKRHDRSTRLYPTLNLSENEYVISVVKRHPIGLVIPLVLGVFLMTVALIILSNYAEIVLALNIDGQLAEPTVMTAPLLLFCVIVALGMFVSYYVYTNNKFFLTNESVIQEVQLSLFSRHEQTVSLGNIEDASYYQQGLLQQIINYGSIRLSTEGDETTYRFTYVTNPKQRIATLNNAVEAFKNGRPVED
;
A
#
# COMPACT_ATOMS: atom_id res chain seq x y z
N MET A 1 75.82 -3.43 51.90
CA MET A 1 74.37 -3.12 51.93
C MET A 1 74.09 -2.30 50.68
N LYS A 2 73.85 -2.91 49.52
CA LYS A 2 72.66 -3.69 49.11
C LYS A 2 71.39 -2.84 49.23
N ASN A 3 70.88 -2.40 48.08
CA ASN A 3 69.47 -2.13 47.83
C ASN A 3 69.23 -2.51 46.36
N ASP A 4 68.86 -3.77 46.15
CA ASP A 4 68.31 -4.29 44.90
C ASP A 4 66.89 -3.71 44.73
N GLU A 5 66.63 -3.00 43.64
CA GLU A 5 65.27 -2.63 43.23
C GLU A 5 64.54 -3.88 42.71
N PRO A 6 63.28 -4.14 43.11
CA PRO A 6 62.54 -5.27 42.61
C PRO A 6 62.07 -5.01 41.18
N VAL A 7 62.46 -5.90 40.26
CA VAL A 7 61.91 -5.99 38.90
C VAL A 7 60.43 -6.36 38.99
N VAL A 8 59.55 -5.41 38.65
CA VAL A 8 58.11 -5.66 38.55
C VAL A 8 57.85 -6.39 37.23
N ALA A 9 57.51 -7.67 37.32
CA ALA A 9 57.07 -8.45 36.16
C ALA A 9 55.73 -7.90 35.63
N PRO A 10 55.49 -7.88 34.30
CA PRO A 10 54.21 -7.44 33.77
C PRO A 10 53.10 -8.39 34.23
N ALA A 11 51.97 -7.82 34.64
CA ALA A 11 50.79 -8.56 35.06
C ALA A 11 50.32 -9.47 33.92
N LYS A 12 50.11 -10.75 34.22
CA LYS A 12 49.44 -11.67 33.28
C LYS A 12 47.96 -11.33 33.26
N ASP A 13 47.49 -10.81 32.14
CA ASP A 13 46.06 -10.66 31.88
C ASP A 13 45.42 -12.03 31.70
N ASP A 14 44.38 -12.30 32.48
CA ASP A 14 43.64 -13.57 32.50
C ASP A 14 42.53 -13.54 31.45
N TYR A 15 42.74 -14.26 30.34
CA TYR A 15 41.79 -14.35 29.23
C TYR A 15 41.07 -15.69 29.31
N ASP A 16 39.94 -15.72 30.03
CA ASP A 16 39.12 -16.92 30.26
C ASP A 16 38.27 -17.35 29.04
N GLN A 17 38.64 -16.92 27.83
CA GLN A 17 37.99 -17.32 26.57
C GLN A 17 39.03 -17.51 25.45
N PRO A 18 38.86 -18.51 24.58
CA PRO A 18 39.80 -18.75 23.48
C PRO A 18 39.78 -17.59 22.48
N VAL A 19 40.95 -17.00 22.22
CA VAL A 19 41.13 -15.88 21.29
C VAL A 19 41.72 -16.41 19.98
N ALA A 20 41.21 -15.92 18.84
CA ALA A 20 41.78 -16.23 17.53
C ALA A 20 43.02 -15.33 17.27
N TYR A 21 44.12 -15.94 16.85
CA TYR A 21 45.39 -15.27 16.54
C TYR A 21 45.64 -15.22 15.03
N ASP A 22 46.30 -14.16 14.56
CA ASP A 22 46.83 -14.09 13.19
C ASP A 22 48.06 -14.99 13.01
N ALA A 23 48.56 -15.11 11.77
CA ALA A 23 49.71 -15.96 11.45
C ALA A 23 51.01 -15.52 12.13
N GLU A 24 51.06 -14.26 12.59
CA GLU A 24 52.15 -13.65 13.35
C GLU A 24 51.95 -13.74 14.87
N GLY A 25 50.90 -14.44 15.33
CA GLY A 25 50.64 -14.72 16.75
C GLY A 25 50.00 -13.57 17.53
N ARG A 26 49.41 -12.59 16.85
CA ARG A 26 48.70 -11.45 17.49
C ARG A 26 47.20 -11.70 17.52
N PRO A 27 46.50 -11.37 18.62
CA PRO A 27 45.07 -11.61 18.74
C PRO A 27 44.26 -10.69 17.81
N LEU A 28 43.30 -11.25 17.08
CA LEU A 28 42.44 -10.53 16.13
C LEU A 28 41.36 -9.66 16.82
N TYR A 29 41.01 -9.96 18.08
CA TYR A 29 40.13 -9.14 18.91
C TYR A 29 40.64 -9.09 20.34
N ALA A 30 40.86 -7.88 20.87
CA ALA A 30 41.13 -7.66 22.29
C ALA A 30 39.82 -7.26 22.98
N HIS A 31 39.28 -8.13 23.83
CA HIS A 31 38.27 -7.71 24.80
C HIS A 31 38.98 -6.91 25.91
N PRO A 32 38.40 -5.81 26.42
CA PRO A 32 38.98 -5.12 27.56
C PRO A 32 39.06 -6.08 28.77
N PRO A 33 40.15 -6.07 29.55
CA PRO A 33 40.33 -6.99 30.66
C PRO A 33 39.22 -6.83 31.71
N LYS A 34 38.63 -7.95 32.14
CA LYS A 34 37.66 -7.95 33.24
C LYS A 34 38.41 -7.73 34.54
N THR A 35 38.37 -6.52 35.09
CA THR A 35 38.86 -6.28 36.45
C THR A 35 37.95 -7.03 37.44
N PRO A 36 38.47 -7.90 38.33
CA PRO A 36 37.64 -8.62 39.28
C PRO A 36 37.11 -7.66 40.35
N LEU A 37 35.81 -7.39 40.30
CA LEU A 37 35.09 -6.70 41.37
C LEU A 37 35.09 -7.59 42.62
N LYS A 38 35.70 -7.12 43.72
CA LYS A 38 35.50 -7.70 45.05
C LYS A 38 34.02 -7.59 45.41
N MET A 39 33.36 -8.74 45.54
CA MET A 39 32.02 -8.84 46.13
C MET A 39 32.15 -8.71 47.66
N THR A 40 31.60 -7.63 48.21
CA THR A 40 31.16 -7.58 49.61
C THR A 40 29.63 -7.58 49.59
N THR A 41 29.08 -8.49 50.38
CA THR A 41 27.70 -8.95 50.46
C THR A 41 26.74 -7.88 50.96
N GLU A 42 25.68 -7.56 50.19
CA GLU A 42 24.30 -7.32 50.65
C GLU A 42 23.33 -7.14 49.45
N PRO A 43 22.03 -7.52 49.57
CA PRO A 43 21.22 -8.00 48.45
C PRO A 43 20.56 -6.92 47.56
N MET A 44 20.27 -7.37 46.35
CA MET A 44 19.84 -6.68 45.14
C MET A 44 18.44 -6.04 45.20
N THR A 45 18.26 -4.95 44.43
CA THR A 45 17.28 -4.90 43.32
C THR A 45 17.62 -3.78 42.32
N LEU A 46 18.31 -4.20 41.25
CA LEU A 46 18.34 -3.78 39.83
C LEU A 46 17.57 -2.49 39.46
N THR A 47 18.06 -1.54 38.67
CA THR A 47 18.74 -1.73 37.37
C THR A 47 19.35 -0.38 36.94
N GLN A 48 20.67 -0.31 36.73
CA GLN A 48 21.32 0.85 36.09
C GLN A 48 22.16 0.32 34.92
N THR A 49 21.58 0.43 33.73
CA THR A 49 22.15 -0.05 32.46
C THR A 49 23.26 0.89 32.02
N ALA A 50 24.50 0.41 32.01
CA ALA A 50 25.62 1.09 31.37
C ALA A 50 25.40 1.10 29.85
N SER A 51 25.11 2.28 29.33
CA SER A 51 24.80 2.53 27.93
C SER A 51 26.05 2.33 27.06
N GLN A 52 26.03 1.29 26.22
CA GLN A 52 26.88 1.23 25.04
C GLN A 52 26.56 2.44 24.16
N HIS A 53 27.53 3.32 23.95
CA HIS A 53 27.43 4.38 22.95
C HIS A 53 27.58 3.76 21.55
N VAL A 54 26.52 3.09 21.09
CA VAL A 54 26.31 2.85 19.67
C VAL A 54 25.88 4.20 19.09
N VAL A 55 26.77 4.86 18.37
CA VAL A 55 26.41 6.04 17.58
C VAL A 55 25.55 5.54 16.44
N HIS A 56 24.25 5.38 16.69
CA HIS A 56 23.26 5.40 15.63
C HIS A 56 23.36 6.81 15.03
N ILE A 57 24.07 6.94 13.90
CA ILE A 57 23.86 8.07 13.01
C ILE A 57 22.46 7.84 12.45
N ALA A 58 21.45 8.22 13.22
CA ALA A 58 20.16 8.56 12.67
C ALA A 58 20.47 9.73 11.74
N ARG A 59 20.66 9.45 10.45
CA ARG A 59 20.51 10.49 9.45
C ARG A 59 19.06 10.92 9.62
N ALA A 60 18.84 12.01 10.36
CA ALA A 60 17.62 12.77 10.21
C ALA A 60 17.63 13.23 8.75
N MET A 61 17.06 12.41 7.87
CA MET A 61 16.48 12.92 6.65
C MET A 61 15.27 13.71 7.12
N ASP A 62 15.53 14.90 7.67
CA ASP A 62 14.52 15.93 7.59
C ASP A 62 14.22 16.06 6.10
N PRO A 63 12.99 15.75 5.66
CA PRO A 63 12.65 15.89 4.25
C PRO A 63 13.04 17.31 3.85
N ILE A 64 13.84 17.44 2.79
CA ILE A 64 14.29 18.73 2.27
C ILE A 64 13.02 19.53 2.01
N LYS A 65 12.71 20.46 2.92
CA LYS A 65 11.47 21.22 2.90
C LYS A 65 11.56 22.13 1.69
N GLN A 66 10.94 21.71 0.58
CA GLN A 66 10.93 22.47 -0.67
C GLN A 66 10.50 23.91 -0.36
N GLU A 67 11.27 24.90 -0.82
CA GLU A 67 10.95 26.31 -0.62
C GLU A 67 9.53 26.57 -1.16
N VAL A 68 8.66 27.08 -0.29
CA VAL A 68 7.24 27.26 -0.57
C VAL A 68 7.07 28.40 -1.59
N SER A 69 7.13 28.05 -2.87
CA SER A 69 6.79 28.97 -3.95
C SER A 69 5.29 29.29 -3.91
N GLU A 70 4.89 30.52 -4.24
CA GLU A 70 3.47 30.90 -4.33
C GLU A 70 2.66 29.98 -5.26
N THR A 71 3.34 29.36 -6.24
CA THR A 71 2.75 28.38 -7.16
C THR A 71 2.38 27.08 -6.47
N MET A 72 3.21 26.58 -5.55
CA MET A 72 2.96 25.37 -4.74
C MET A 72 1.72 25.56 -3.86
N LYS A 73 1.63 26.71 -3.18
CA LYS A 73 0.49 27.03 -2.33
C LYS A 73 -0.82 27.09 -3.13
N LYS A 74 -0.81 27.71 -4.32
CA LYS A 74 -1.97 27.73 -5.23
C LYS A 74 -2.37 26.32 -5.70
N ARG A 75 -1.40 25.44 -5.98
CA ARG A 75 -1.65 24.05 -6.38
C ARG A 75 -2.25 23.25 -5.22
N HIS A 76 -1.69 23.38 -4.01
CA HIS A 76 -2.22 22.78 -2.79
C HIS A 76 -3.66 23.22 -2.52
N ASP A 77 -3.93 24.52 -2.50
CA ASP A 77 -5.28 25.06 -2.28
C ASP A 77 -6.29 24.53 -3.31
N ARG A 78 -5.87 24.39 -4.58
CA ARG A 78 -6.70 23.81 -5.63
C ARG A 78 -6.97 22.32 -5.38
N SER A 79 -5.96 21.54 -5.02
CA SER A 79 -6.10 20.11 -4.73
C SER A 79 -7.03 19.87 -3.54
N THR A 80 -6.87 20.62 -2.45
CA THR A 80 -7.74 20.54 -1.27
C THR A 80 -9.20 20.88 -1.59
N ARG A 81 -9.44 21.84 -2.49
CA ARG A 81 -10.80 22.18 -2.95
C ARG A 81 -11.42 21.11 -3.84
N LEU A 82 -10.65 20.52 -4.75
CA LEU A 82 -11.14 19.49 -5.68
C LEU A 82 -11.34 18.14 -5.00
N TYR A 83 -10.53 17.87 -3.97
CA TYR A 83 -10.48 16.58 -3.30
C TYR A 83 -10.53 16.74 -1.77
N PRO A 84 -11.64 17.22 -1.22
CA PRO A 84 -11.77 17.49 0.22
C PRO A 84 -11.75 16.22 1.08
N THR A 85 -11.86 15.04 0.46
CA THR A 85 -11.78 13.75 1.17
C THR A 85 -10.35 13.31 1.43
N LEU A 86 -9.38 13.83 0.69
CA LEU A 86 -7.98 13.47 0.84
C LEU A 86 -7.34 14.26 2.00
N ASN A 87 -6.57 13.56 2.82
CA ASN A 87 -5.77 14.17 3.87
C ASN A 87 -4.39 14.57 3.30
N LEU A 88 -4.31 15.76 2.69
CA LEU A 88 -3.07 16.29 2.10
C LEU A 88 -2.25 17.03 3.15
N SER A 89 -0.94 16.79 3.17
CA SER A 89 0.03 17.49 4.02
C SER A 89 0.18 18.96 3.60
N GLU A 90 0.81 19.78 4.45
CA GLU A 90 1.09 21.18 4.10
C GLU A 90 1.93 21.27 2.82
N ASN A 91 1.42 21.97 1.81
CA ASN A 91 2.03 22.12 0.48
C ASN A 91 2.03 20.85 -0.40
N GLU A 92 1.35 19.78 0.02
CA GLU A 92 1.14 18.59 -0.80
C GLU A 92 0.00 18.82 -1.80
N TYR A 93 0.21 18.53 -3.07
CA TYR A 93 -0.78 18.73 -4.12
C TYR A 93 -0.86 17.53 -5.06
N VAL A 94 -2.05 17.32 -5.62
CA VAL A 94 -2.34 16.21 -6.52
C VAL A 94 -1.84 16.55 -7.93
N ILE A 95 -0.97 15.69 -8.45
CA ILE A 95 -0.37 15.77 -9.80
C ILE A 95 -1.27 15.04 -10.80
N SER A 96 -1.65 13.80 -10.48
CA SER A 96 -2.44 12.97 -11.39
C SER A 96 -3.47 12.14 -10.63
N VAL A 97 -4.65 12.02 -11.23
CA VAL A 97 -5.73 11.14 -10.75
C VAL A 97 -6.01 10.07 -11.79
N VAL A 98 -5.87 8.82 -11.38
CA VAL A 98 -6.13 7.64 -12.20
C VAL A 98 -7.43 7.00 -11.73
N LYS A 99 -8.40 6.93 -12.63
CA LYS A 99 -9.68 6.23 -12.42
C LYS A 99 -9.59 4.82 -13.01
N ARG A 100 -10.41 3.91 -12.48
CA ARG A 100 -10.59 2.58 -13.09
C ARG A 100 -11.20 2.69 -14.48
N HIS A 101 -10.73 1.83 -15.38
CA HIS A 101 -11.13 1.75 -16.77
C HIS A 101 -12.54 1.14 -16.87
N PRO A 102 -13.45 1.68 -17.69
CA PRO A 102 -14.86 1.24 -17.73
C PRO A 102 -15.03 -0.24 -18.10
N ILE A 103 -14.04 -0.87 -18.74
CA ILE A 103 -14.07 -2.30 -19.10
C ILE A 103 -14.36 -3.22 -17.89
N GLY A 104 -13.90 -2.88 -16.69
CA GLY A 104 -14.18 -3.71 -15.51
C GLY A 104 -15.65 -3.68 -15.06
N LEU A 105 -16.45 -2.74 -15.58
CA LEU A 105 -17.90 -2.71 -15.38
C LEU A 105 -18.68 -3.53 -16.40
N VAL A 106 -18.08 -3.90 -17.53
CA VAL A 106 -18.80 -4.58 -18.62
C VAL A 106 -19.35 -5.93 -18.14
N ILE A 107 -18.55 -6.74 -17.45
CA ILE A 107 -18.99 -8.06 -16.97
C ILE A 107 -20.20 -7.97 -16.02
N PRO A 108 -20.14 -7.23 -14.89
CA PRO A 108 -21.29 -7.16 -13.97
C PRO A 108 -22.51 -6.50 -14.61
N LEU A 109 -22.34 -5.51 -15.48
CA LEU A 109 -23.47 -4.85 -16.14
C LEU A 109 -24.12 -5.75 -17.20
N VAL A 110 -23.34 -6.43 -18.04
CA VAL A 110 -23.87 -7.38 -19.04
C VAL A 110 -24.60 -8.52 -18.35
N LEU A 111 -24.03 -9.07 -17.27
CA LEU A 111 -24.70 -10.11 -16.49
C LEU A 111 -26.02 -9.63 -15.89
N GLY A 112 -26.05 -8.42 -15.31
CA GLY A 112 -27.28 -7.84 -14.75
C GLY A 112 -28.35 -7.60 -15.82
N VAL A 113 -27.97 -7.03 -16.97
CA VAL A 113 -28.87 -6.84 -18.12
C VAL A 113 -29.39 -8.18 -18.63
N PHE A 114 -28.52 -9.19 -18.74
CA PHE A 114 -28.91 -10.54 -19.14
C PHE A 114 -29.95 -11.14 -18.19
N LEU A 115 -29.69 -11.12 -16.87
CA LEU A 115 -30.63 -11.64 -15.87
C LEU A 115 -31.98 -10.90 -15.91
N MET A 116 -31.96 -9.58 -16.05
CA MET A 116 -33.18 -8.78 -16.17
C MET A 116 -33.94 -9.12 -17.46
N THR A 117 -33.23 -9.31 -18.58
CA THR A 117 -33.83 -9.70 -19.86
C THR A 117 -34.49 -11.08 -19.75
N VAL A 118 -33.81 -12.05 -19.13
CA VAL A 118 -34.37 -13.39 -18.88
C VAL A 118 -35.62 -13.31 -18.00
N ALA A 119 -35.58 -12.53 -16.91
CA ALA A 119 -36.74 -12.37 -16.03
C ALA A 119 -37.94 -11.73 -16.75
N LEU A 120 -37.70 -10.74 -17.62
CA LEU A 120 -38.76 -10.11 -18.43
C LEU A 120 -39.31 -11.05 -19.51
N ILE A 121 -38.47 -11.89 -20.12
CA ILE A 121 -38.92 -12.93 -21.05
C ILE A 121 -39.82 -13.94 -20.33
N ILE A 122 -39.42 -14.38 -19.13
CA ILE A 122 -40.23 -15.29 -18.31
C ILE A 122 -41.57 -14.64 -17.95
N LEU A 123 -41.55 -13.38 -17.51
CA LEU A 123 -42.77 -12.65 -17.17
C LEU A 123 -43.71 -12.51 -18.36
N SER A 124 -43.17 -12.17 -19.54
CA SER A 124 -43.95 -11.98 -20.76
C SER A 124 -44.52 -13.28 -21.33
N ASN A 125 -43.84 -14.41 -21.12
CA ASN A 125 -44.23 -15.72 -21.66
C ASN A 125 -44.71 -16.68 -20.55
N TYR A 126 -45.13 -16.13 -19.41
CA TYR A 126 -45.35 -16.93 -18.20
C TYR A 126 -46.41 -18.02 -18.41
N ALA A 127 -47.52 -17.69 -19.05
CA ALA A 127 -48.61 -18.64 -19.32
C ALA A 127 -48.17 -19.82 -20.20
N GLU A 128 -47.39 -19.55 -21.26
CA GLU A 128 -46.85 -20.57 -22.15
C GLU A 128 -45.85 -21.47 -21.43
N ILE A 129 -45.02 -20.89 -20.55
CA ILE A 129 -44.06 -21.63 -19.73
C ILE A 129 -44.79 -22.57 -18.75
N VAL A 130 -45.85 -22.08 -18.09
CA VAL A 130 -46.69 -22.88 -17.18
C VAL A 130 -47.30 -24.07 -17.91
N LEU A 131 -47.87 -23.84 -19.10
CA LEU A 131 -48.44 -24.89 -19.94
C LEU A 131 -47.38 -25.90 -20.40
N ALA A 132 -46.25 -25.43 -20.92
CA ALA A 132 -45.18 -26.29 -21.43
C ALA A 132 -44.53 -27.16 -20.35
N LEU A 133 -44.47 -26.67 -19.11
CA LEU A 133 -43.86 -27.35 -17.98
C LEU A 133 -44.87 -28.13 -17.11
N ASN A 134 -46.17 -28.10 -17.46
CA ASN A 134 -47.26 -28.68 -16.66
C ASN A 134 -47.23 -28.23 -15.18
N ILE A 135 -47.08 -26.92 -14.97
CA ILE A 135 -47.08 -26.33 -13.63
C ILE A 135 -48.54 -26.13 -13.19
N ASP A 136 -48.90 -26.70 -12.04
CA ASP A 136 -50.25 -26.59 -11.46
C ASP A 136 -50.24 -25.83 -10.13
N GLY A 137 -51.44 -25.44 -9.67
CA GLY A 137 -51.65 -24.79 -8.38
C GLY A 137 -51.38 -23.28 -8.40
N GLN A 138 -51.08 -22.69 -7.23
CA GLN A 138 -50.91 -21.23 -7.09
C GLN A 138 -49.74 -20.67 -7.89
N LEU A 139 -48.72 -21.48 -8.16
CA LEU A 139 -47.59 -21.05 -8.99
C LEU A 139 -48.01 -20.86 -10.45
N ALA A 140 -49.03 -21.55 -10.95
CA ALA A 140 -49.53 -21.38 -12.31
C ALA A 140 -50.19 -20.01 -12.55
N GLU A 141 -50.59 -19.32 -11.47
CA GLU A 141 -51.30 -18.05 -11.56
C GLU A 141 -50.32 -16.88 -11.89
N PRO A 142 -50.47 -16.21 -13.05
CA PRO A 142 -49.51 -15.17 -13.48
C PRO A 142 -49.42 -13.98 -12.51
N THR A 143 -50.53 -13.64 -11.85
CA THR A 143 -50.64 -12.57 -10.86
C THR A 143 -49.75 -12.83 -9.65
N VAL A 144 -49.71 -14.07 -9.16
CA VAL A 144 -48.90 -14.51 -8.02
C VAL A 144 -47.40 -14.38 -8.33
N MET A 145 -47.01 -14.68 -9.57
CA MET A 145 -45.60 -14.69 -9.99
C MET A 145 -45.07 -13.35 -10.51
N THR A 146 -45.97 -12.40 -10.83
CA THR A 146 -45.57 -11.06 -11.28
C THR A 146 -44.80 -10.30 -10.21
N ALA A 147 -45.30 -10.25 -8.97
CA ALA A 147 -44.65 -9.53 -7.88
C ALA A 147 -43.22 -10.03 -7.57
N PRO A 148 -42.95 -11.33 -7.39
CA PRO A 148 -41.59 -11.82 -7.13
C PRO A 148 -40.65 -11.62 -8.32
N LEU A 149 -41.12 -11.75 -9.58
CA LEU A 149 -40.30 -11.48 -10.77
C LEU A 149 -39.92 -10.00 -10.89
N LEU A 150 -40.84 -9.08 -10.59
CA LEU A 150 -40.54 -7.65 -10.55
C LEU A 150 -39.59 -7.31 -9.39
N LEU A 151 -39.79 -7.90 -8.22
CA LEU A 151 -38.86 -7.74 -7.09
C LEU A 151 -37.45 -8.23 -7.45
N PHE A 152 -37.34 -9.36 -8.15
CA PHE A 152 -36.06 -9.85 -8.66
C PHE A 152 -35.40 -8.83 -9.60
N CYS A 153 -36.15 -8.23 -10.53
CA CYS A 153 -35.62 -7.19 -11.41
C CYS A 153 -35.10 -5.97 -10.62
N VAL A 154 -35.83 -5.55 -9.59
CA VAL A 154 -35.41 -4.45 -8.70
C VAL A 154 -34.12 -4.79 -7.97
N ILE A 155 -34.00 -6.01 -7.45
CA ILE A 155 -32.79 -6.48 -6.75
C ILE A 155 -31.59 -6.52 -7.72
N VAL A 156 -31.78 -7.02 -8.94
CA VAL A 156 -30.74 -7.03 -9.98
C VAL A 156 -30.31 -5.62 -10.34
N ALA A 157 -31.25 -4.70 -10.55
CA ALA A 157 -30.97 -3.30 -10.84
C ALA A 157 -30.21 -2.61 -9.69
N LEU A 158 -30.60 -2.88 -8.44
CA LEU A 158 -29.89 -2.39 -7.27
C LEU A 158 -28.45 -2.95 -7.22
N GLY A 159 -28.26 -4.25 -7.49
CA GLY A 159 -26.95 -4.88 -7.57
C GLY A 159 -26.04 -4.28 -8.64
N MET A 160 -26.59 -3.96 -9.82
CA MET A 160 -25.89 -3.22 -10.87
C MET A 160 -25.47 -1.82 -10.41
N PHE A 161 -26.38 -1.09 -9.76
CA PHE A 161 -26.09 0.24 -9.21
C PHE A 161 -24.99 0.20 -8.16
N VAL A 162 -25.04 -0.75 -7.22
CA VAL A 162 -24.00 -0.94 -6.20
C VAL A 162 -22.66 -1.25 -6.85
N SER A 163 -22.63 -2.17 -7.82
CA SER A 163 -21.41 -2.52 -8.55
C SER A 163 -20.81 -1.32 -9.26
N TYR A 164 -21.65 -0.52 -9.93
CA TYR A 164 -21.25 0.73 -10.57
C TYR A 164 -20.68 1.74 -9.56
N TYR A 165 -21.41 2.01 -8.47
CA TYR A 165 -21.02 2.96 -7.45
C TYR A 165 -19.69 2.56 -6.80
N VAL A 166 -19.54 1.31 -6.37
CA VAL A 166 -18.31 0.82 -5.75
C VAL A 166 -17.16 0.93 -6.74
N TYR A 167 -17.32 0.47 -7.98
CA TYR A 167 -16.24 0.47 -8.97
C TYR A 167 -15.73 1.87 -9.32
N THR A 168 -16.64 2.82 -9.56
CA THR A 168 -16.31 4.19 -9.98
C THR A 168 -15.69 5.05 -8.86
N ASN A 169 -15.96 4.71 -7.60
CA ASN A 169 -15.37 5.40 -6.45
C ASN A 169 -13.96 4.92 -6.09
N ASN A 170 -13.42 3.92 -6.78
CA ASN A 170 -12.02 3.53 -6.63
C ASN A 170 -11.12 4.47 -7.44
N LYS A 171 -10.19 5.14 -6.76
CA LYS A 171 -9.28 6.13 -7.35
C LYS A 171 -7.86 5.94 -6.85
N PHE A 172 -6.92 6.31 -7.69
CA PHE A 172 -5.50 6.32 -7.38
C PHE A 172 -4.95 7.70 -7.68
N PHE A 173 -4.38 8.34 -6.66
CA PHE A 173 -3.85 9.69 -6.70
C PHE A 173 -2.34 9.63 -6.61
N LEU A 174 -1.69 10.40 -7.46
CA LEU A 174 -0.26 10.71 -7.36
C LEU A 174 -0.15 12.17 -6.93
N THR A 175 0.51 12.42 -5.81
CA THR A 175 0.86 13.77 -5.33
C THR A 175 2.35 14.01 -5.50
N ASN A 176 2.83 15.20 -5.13
CA ASN A 176 4.25 15.51 -5.10
C ASN A 176 5.03 14.86 -3.94
N GLU A 177 4.35 14.23 -2.99
CA GLU A 177 4.99 13.61 -1.81
C GLU A 177 4.60 12.14 -1.59
N SER A 178 3.42 11.75 -2.05
CA SER A 178 2.83 10.45 -1.77
C SER A 178 1.98 9.92 -2.93
N VAL A 179 1.70 8.63 -2.86
CA VAL A 179 0.65 7.95 -3.63
C VAL A 179 -0.47 7.61 -2.68
N ILE A 180 -1.70 7.99 -3.04
CA ILE A 180 -2.88 7.77 -2.22
C ILE A 180 -3.87 6.91 -3.02
N GLN A 181 -4.30 5.79 -2.44
CA GLN A 181 -5.27 4.89 -3.02
C GLN A 181 -6.56 4.92 -2.21
N GLU A 182 -7.66 5.37 -2.82
CA GLU A 182 -9.01 5.25 -2.28
C GLU A 182 -9.64 3.95 -2.80
N VAL A 183 -9.88 2.99 -1.90
CA VAL A 183 -10.55 1.72 -2.20
C VAL A 183 -11.96 1.73 -1.60
N GLN A 184 -12.96 1.79 -2.47
CA GLN A 184 -14.34 1.56 -2.06
C GLN A 184 -14.60 0.05 -1.99
N LEU A 185 -14.92 -0.47 -0.80
CA LEU A 185 -15.19 -1.90 -0.57
C LEU A 185 -16.69 -2.23 -0.70
N SER A 186 -17.56 -1.34 -0.24
CA SER A 186 -19.02 -1.47 -0.30
C SER A 186 -19.69 -0.10 -0.41
N LEU A 187 -21.02 0.02 -0.34
CA LEU A 187 -21.68 1.34 -0.31
C LEU A 187 -21.27 2.21 0.89
N PHE A 188 -20.92 1.59 2.01
CA PHE A 188 -20.72 2.27 3.30
C PHE A 188 -19.31 2.06 3.87
N SER A 189 -18.44 1.33 3.17
CA SER A 189 -17.07 1.08 3.58
C SER A 189 -16.08 1.54 2.52
N ARG A 190 -15.16 2.41 2.95
CA ARG A 190 -14.04 2.92 2.17
C ARG A 190 -12.75 2.76 2.97
N HIS A 191 -11.66 2.51 2.27
CA HIS A 191 -10.33 2.38 2.84
C HIS A 191 -9.37 3.26 2.06
N GLU A 192 -8.58 4.06 2.76
CA GLU A 192 -7.54 4.92 2.17
C GLU A 192 -6.17 4.37 2.55
N GLN A 193 -5.27 4.29 1.58
CA GLN A 193 -3.89 3.85 1.78
C GLN A 193 -2.96 4.91 1.20
N THR A 194 -1.99 5.35 1.99
CA THR A 194 -1.04 6.38 1.58
C THR A 194 0.38 5.86 1.73
N VAL A 195 1.17 6.03 0.68
CA VAL A 195 2.56 5.59 0.62
C VAL A 195 3.42 6.79 0.18
N SER A 196 4.40 7.18 0.99
CA SER A 196 5.34 8.25 0.58
C SER A 196 6.15 7.82 -0.63
N LEU A 197 6.38 8.73 -1.58
CA LEU A 197 7.25 8.50 -2.74
C LEU A 197 8.66 8.07 -2.33
N GLY A 198 9.14 8.51 -1.17
CA GLY A 198 10.44 8.09 -0.63
C GLY A 198 10.52 6.59 -0.33
N ASN A 199 9.41 5.99 0.10
CA ASN A 199 9.34 4.58 0.52
C ASN A 199 9.04 3.62 -0.64
N ILE A 200 8.74 4.14 -1.84
CA ILE A 200 8.48 3.30 -3.02
C ILE A 200 9.82 2.78 -3.54
N GLU A 201 9.99 1.46 -3.59
CA GLU A 201 11.19 0.80 -4.11
C GLU A 201 11.11 0.59 -5.61
N ASP A 202 10.04 -0.09 -6.06
CA ASP A 202 9.77 -0.38 -7.47
C ASP A 202 8.31 -0.10 -7.80
N ALA A 203 8.10 0.38 -9.02
CA ALA A 203 6.77 0.55 -9.58
C ALA A 203 6.75 0.02 -11.01
N SER A 204 5.89 -0.95 -11.23
CA SER A 204 5.74 -1.67 -12.50
C SER A 204 4.30 -1.70 -12.96
N TYR A 205 4.10 -2.01 -14.24
CA TYR A 205 2.78 -2.22 -14.81
C TYR A 205 2.67 -3.61 -15.43
N TYR A 206 1.43 -4.09 -15.52
CA TYR A 206 1.10 -5.38 -16.11
C TYR A 206 -0.05 -5.20 -17.10
N GLN A 207 0.16 -5.70 -18.32
CA GLN A 207 -0.84 -5.83 -19.37
C GLN A 207 -0.69 -7.21 -20.01
N GLN A 208 -1.79 -7.96 -20.12
CA GLN A 208 -1.78 -9.32 -20.65
C GLN A 208 -2.81 -9.51 -21.77
N GLY A 209 -2.32 -10.07 -22.89
CA GLY A 209 -3.14 -10.47 -24.03
C GLY A 209 -3.56 -9.30 -24.93
N LEU A 210 -4.13 -9.68 -26.09
CA LEU A 210 -4.50 -8.73 -27.14
C LEU A 210 -5.55 -7.71 -26.69
N LEU A 211 -6.53 -8.13 -25.90
CA LEU A 211 -7.62 -7.23 -25.46
C LEU A 211 -7.09 -6.09 -24.56
N GLN A 212 -6.18 -6.38 -23.63
CA GLN A 212 -5.59 -5.34 -22.77
C GLN A 212 -4.70 -4.38 -23.55
N GLN A 213 -4.03 -4.86 -24.59
CA GLN A 213 -3.20 -4.03 -25.47
C GLN A 213 -4.04 -3.15 -26.40
N ILE A 214 -5.09 -3.69 -27.02
CA ILE A 214 -5.97 -2.94 -27.94
C ILE A 214 -6.78 -1.88 -27.17
N ILE A 215 -7.36 -2.24 -26.03
CA ILE A 215 -8.17 -1.34 -25.19
C ILE A 215 -7.27 -0.47 -24.29
N ASN A 216 -5.97 -0.76 -24.24
CA ASN A 216 -4.95 -0.07 -23.46
C ASN A 216 -5.31 0.10 -21.96
N TYR A 217 -5.74 -0.98 -21.33
CA TYR A 217 -5.92 -1.05 -19.88
C TYR A 217 -4.99 -2.11 -19.26
N GLY A 218 -4.71 -2.00 -17.97
CA GLY A 218 -3.89 -2.97 -17.25
C GLY A 218 -3.94 -2.77 -15.74
N SER A 219 -2.84 -3.09 -15.05
CA SER A 219 -2.69 -2.82 -13.62
C SER A 219 -1.34 -2.21 -13.30
N ILE A 220 -1.29 -1.38 -12.27
CA ILE A 220 -0.06 -0.88 -11.66
C ILE A 220 0.21 -1.67 -10.39
N ARG A 221 1.48 -2.01 -10.16
CA ARG A 221 2.00 -2.65 -8.96
C ARG A 221 3.08 -1.74 -8.36
N LEU A 222 2.96 -1.45 -7.07
CA LEU A 222 3.98 -0.74 -6.30
C LEU A 222 4.53 -1.67 -5.23
N SER A 223 5.83 -1.61 -5.00
CA SER A 223 6.51 -2.30 -3.91
C SER A 223 7.19 -1.26 -3.04
N THR A 224 7.09 -1.43 -1.73
CA THR A 224 7.72 -0.55 -0.74
C THR A 224 8.99 -1.16 -0.17
N GLU A 225 9.90 -0.29 0.25
CA GLU A 225 11.13 -0.68 0.92
C GLU A 225 10.84 -1.24 2.33
N GLY A 226 11.52 -2.32 2.70
CA GLY A 226 11.53 -2.86 4.06
C GLY A 226 10.37 -3.79 4.44
N ASP A 227 9.13 -3.48 4.05
CA ASP A 227 7.92 -4.21 4.49
C ASP A 227 7.34 -5.20 3.46
N GLU A 228 7.97 -5.34 2.28
CA GLU A 228 7.48 -6.15 1.14
C GLU A 228 5.99 -5.92 0.77
N THR A 229 5.39 -4.81 1.19
CA THR A 229 3.97 -4.55 0.97
C THR A 229 3.76 -4.17 -0.50
N THR A 230 3.14 -5.10 -1.23
CA THR A 230 2.79 -4.88 -2.64
C THR A 230 1.41 -4.24 -2.74
N TYR A 231 1.36 -3.01 -3.25
CA TYR A 231 0.11 -2.33 -3.60
C TYR A 231 -0.26 -2.61 -5.05
N ARG A 232 -1.54 -2.82 -5.33
CA ARG A 232 -2.02 -3.10 -6.68
C ARG A 232 -3.25 -2.25 -7.00
N PHE A 233 -3.18 -1.57 -8.13
CA PHE A 233 -4.33 -0.87 -8.69
C PHE A 233 -4.67 -1.46 -10.06
N THR A 234 -5.83 -2.10 -10.16
CA THR A 234 -6.29 -2.81 -11.36
C THR A 234 -7.19 -1.95 -12.23
N TYR A 235 -7.27 -2.31 -13.52
CA TYR A 235 -8.03 -1.59 -14.54
C TYR A 235 -7.55 -0.14 -14.74
N VAL A 236 -6.24 0.08 -14.82
CA VAL A 236 -5.67 1.39 -15.13
C VAL A 236 -5.72 1.65 -16.62
N THR A 237 -6.16 2.85 -17.03
CA THR A 237 -6.11 3.31 -18.42
C THR A 237 -4.69 3.80 -18.77
N ASN A 238 -4.16 3.38 -19.91
CA ASN A 238 -2.80 3.70 -20.39
C ASN A 238 -1.72 3.44 -19.33
N PRO A 239 -1.63 2.23 -18.75
CA PRO A 239 -0.79 1.97 -17.58
C PRO A 239 0.70 2.24 -17.82
N LYS A 240 1.19 2.05 -19.05
CA LYS A 240 2.56 2.39 -19.45
C LYS A 240 2.89 3.88 -19.28
N GLN A 241 1.96 4.77 -19.60
CA GLN A 241 2.16 6.20 -19.42
C GLN A 241 2.06 6.58 -17.95
N ARG A 242 1.09 6.00 -17.23
CA ARG A 242 0.87 6.26 -15.80
C ARG A 242 2.07 5.85 -14.95
N ILE A 243 2.69 4.72 -15.27
CA ILE A 243 3.89 4.28 -14.56
C ILE A 243 5.11 5.16 -14.86
N ALA A 244 5.22 5.68 -16.09
CA ALA A 244 6.31 6.60 -16.43
C ALA A 244 6.21 7.90 -15.63
N THR A 245 5.01 8.49 -15.54
CA THR A 245 4.77 9.66 -14.67
C THR A 245 5.07 9.37 -13.21
N LEU A 246 4.65 8.20 -12.70
CA LEU A 246 4.93 7.80 -11.33
C LEU A 246 6.42 7.63 -11.06
N ASN A 247 7.15 6.94 -11.93
CA ASN A 247 8.59 6.72 -11.79
C ASN A 247 9.36 8.05 -11.83
N ASN A 248 8.99 8.95 -12.75
CA ASN A 248 9.57 10.29 -12.80
C ASN A 248 9.31 11.06 -11.50
N ALA A 249 8.12 10.91 -10.91
CA ALA A 249 7.78 11.56 -9.66
C ALA A 249 8.58 11.00 -8.47
N VAL A 250 8.72 9.67 -8.39
CA VAL A 250 9.55 9.01 -7.37
C VAL A 250 11.01 9.44 -7.51
N GLU A 251 11.55 9.46 -8.73
CA GLU A 251 12.93 9.88 -8.98
C GLU A 251 13.16 11.38 -8.68
N ALA A 252 12.21 12.24 -9.04
CA ALA A 252 12.27 13.67 -8.72
C ALA A 252 12.28 13.88 -7.21
N PHE A 253 11.35 13.23 -6.48
CA PHE A 253 11.25 13.31 -5.02
C PHE A 253 12.52 12.82 -4.32
N LYS A 254 13.04 11.64 -4.68
CA LYS A 254 14.27 11.08 -4.09
C LYS A 254 15.51 11.94 -4.37
N ASN A 255 15.54 12.63 -5.51
CA ASN A 255 16.63 13.55 -5.87
C ASN A 255 16.42 14.99 -5.36
N GLY A 256 15.35 15.27 -4.62
CA GLY A 256 15.01 16.62 -4.14
C GLY A 256 14.65 17.62 -5.24
N ARG A 257 14.34 17.14 -6.46
CA ARG A 257 13.88 17.96 -7.57
C ARG A 257 12.38 18.24 -7.43
N PRO A 258 11.86 19.36 -7.96
CA PRO A 258 10.42 19.57 -8.08
C PRO A 258 9.80 18.42 -8.87
N VAL A 259 8.68 17.89 -8.40
CA VAL A 259 7.92 16.91 -9.16
C VAL A 259 7.10 17.67 -10.20
N GLU A 260 7.43 17.46 -11.47
CA GLU A 260 6.73 18.10 -12.61
C GLU A 260 5.58 17.22 -13.13
N ASP A 261 4.64 17.86 -13.83
CA ASP A 261 3.40 17.24 -14.35
C ASP A 261 3.64 16.35 -15.59
#